data_AF-A0A7C7M6Y8-F1
#
_entry.id   AF-A0A7C7M6Y8-F1
#
_cell.length_a   1.000
_cell.length_b   1.000
_cell.length_c   1.000
_cell.angle_alpha   90.00
_cell.angle_beta   90.00
_cell.angle_gamma   90.00
#
_symmetry.space_group_name_H-M   'P 1'
#
loop_
_entity.id
_entity.type
_entity.pdbx_description
1 polymer ?
#
loop_
_entity_poly.entity_id
_entity_poly.type
_entity_poly.pdbx_seq_one_letter_code
_entity_poly.pdbx_strand_id
1 'polypeptide(L)'
;AIAAAGQDSLDVHRLRRQIIASQLTNDLVDLMGAAFVNRLVRDTGHTAKEVVSAWLVASRLSDHQALLSEIENQQSKVSPRITYRWLLGLSRVLERTTRWVLQNIDGDLSLAAIVGENLQGLATLRDSFSEVVAGEERALFAARVSEIREVGADESFSERLMTLRFLDQMLDILEIERETGADTLGTARAYYRISEEFDLPWLHRNSFAVASEDHWEQRAARVLSEDLARAHRRIVVAVLTQAGSDEPWKATRALLRSKGRNVRRFKSLLEQVRAEETPGLAAVSVVAREVSTLARSIVAK
;
A
#
# COMPACT_ATOMS: atom_id res chain seq x y z
N ALA A 1 24.48 11.87 -16.13
CA ALA A 1 25.01 13.20 -15.72
C ALA A 1 25.64 13.16 -14.32
N ILE A 2 24.91 12.73 -13.27
CA ILE A 2 25.45 12.63 -11.89
C ILE A 2 26.61 11.62 -11.79
N ALA A 3 26.44 10.42 -12.37
CA ALA A 3 27.49 9.41 -12.46
C ALA A 3 28.71 9.84 -13.32
N ALA A 4 28.56 10.85 -14.18
CA ALA A 4 29.62 11.33 -15.07
C ALA A 4 30.35 12.58 -14.54
N ALA A 5 29.74 13.34 -13.62
CA ALA A 5 30.29 14.59 -13.09
C ALA A 5 30.79 14.50 -11.63
N GLY A 6 30.38 13.45 -10.89
CA GLY A 6 30.59 13.33 -9.44
C GLY A 6 29.57 14.13 -8.63
N GLN A 7 29.17 13.63 -7.46
CA GLN A 7 28.17 14.29 -6.58
C GLN A 7 28.62 15.69 -6.13
N ASP A 8 29.91 15.87 -5.81
CA ASP A 8 30.46 17.15 -5.33
C ASP A 8 30.46 18.27 -6.38
N SER A 9 30.58 17.92 -7.67
CA SER A 9 30.52 18.91 -8.76
C SER A 9 29.11 19.45 -9.00
N LEU A 10 28.08 18.68 -8.60
CA LEU A 10 26.69 19.04 -8.88
C LEU A 10 26.17 20.12 -7.96
N ASP A 11 26.61 20.17 -6.70
CA ASP A 11 26.13 21.18 -5.75
C ASP A 11 26.55 22.60 -6.11
N VAL A 12 27.70 22.75 -6.78
CA VAL A 12 28.20 24.03 -7.30
C VAL A 12 27.86 24.28 -8.77
N HIS A 13 27.17 23.34 -9.44
CA HIS A 13 26.92 23.43 -10.87
C HIS A 13 25.85 24.48 -11.22
N ARG A 14 26.13 25.37 -12.18
CA ARG A 14 25.19 26.43 -12.61
C ARG A 14 23.84 25.90 -13.10
N LEU A 15 23.83 24.70 -13.69
CA LEU A 15 22.62 24.02 -14.16
C LEU A 15 22.07 22.97 -13.18
N ARG A 16 22.51 22.97 -11.91
CA ARG A 16 22.11 21.96 -10.90
C ARG A 16 20.59 21.73 -10.89
N ARG A 17 19.80 22.81 -10.81
CA ARG A 17 18.34 22.74 -10.76
C ARG A 17 17.74 22.12 -12.02
N GLN A 18 18.24 22.51 -13.20
CA GLN A 18 17.77 22.01 -14.49
C GLN A 18 18.12 20.54 -14.68
N ILE A 19 19.33 20.13 -14.30
CA ILE A 19 19.77 18.73 -14.38
C ILE A 19 18.93 17.85 -13.44
N ILE A 20 18.72 18.29 -12.19
CA ILE A 20 17.88 17.56 -11.24
C ILE A 20 16.44 17.45 -11.75
N ALA A 21 15.86 18.55 -12.24
CA ALA A 21 14.50 18.55 -12.77
C ALA A 21 14.35 17.62 -13.98
N SER A 22 15.31 17.64 -14.91
CA SER A 22 15.32 16.76 -16.08
C SER A 22 15.46 15.29 -15.69
N GLN A 23 16.38 14.97 -14.76
CA GLN A 23 16.56 13.59 -14.31
C GLN A 23 15.32 13.08 -13.58
N LEU A 24 14.75 13.89 -12.68
CA LEU A 24 13.53 13.55 -11.96
C LEU A 24 12.35 13.31 -12.91
N THR A 25 12.25 14.12 -13.96
CA THR A 25 11.21 13.95 -14.98
C THR A 25 11.39 12.66 -15.75
N ASN A 26 12.62 12.32 -16.15
CA ASN A 26 12.90 11.06 -16.83
C ASN A 26 12.59 9.86 -15.93
N ASP A 27 13.12 9.84 -14.70
CA ASP A 27 12.89 8.75 -13.73
C ASP A 27 11.38 8.51 -13.50
N LEU A 28 10.60 9.60 -13.41
CA LEU A 28 9.16 9.53 -13.25
C LEU A 28 8.46 9.06 -14.53
N VAL A 29 8.74 9.67 -15.68
CA VAL A 29 8.03 9.41 -16.94
C VAL A 29 8.35 8.02 -17.49
N ASP A 30 9.60 7.57 -17.39
CA ASP A 30 10.04 6.28 -17.91
C ASP A 30 9.33 5.12 -17.19
N LEU A 31 9.05 5.27 -15.88
CA LEU A 31 8.40 4.23 -15.09
C LEU A 31 6.88 4.39 -15.00
N MET A 32 6.38 5.62 -14.89
CA MET A 32 4.96 5.91 -14.64
C MET A 32 4.18 6.29 -15.90
N GLY A 33 4.87 6.69 -16.96
CA GLY A 33 4.31 7.22 -18.21
C GLY A 33 3.95 8.70 -18.14
N ALA A 34 3.97 9.36 -19.30
CA ALA A 34 3.78 10.82 -19.43
C ALA A 34 2.42 11.33 -18.90
N ALA A 35 1.39 10.48 -18.87
CA ALA A 35 0.06 10.86 -18.41
C ALA A 35 -0.12 10.74 -16.87
N PHE A 36 0.85 10.18 -16.14
CA PHE A 36 0.70 9.88 -14.71
C PHE A 36 0.35 11.11 -13.86
N VAL A 37 1.14 12.18 -13.97
CA VAL A 37 0.95 13.38 -13.14
C VAL A 37 -0.41 14.02 -13.40
N ASN A 38 -0.76 14.24 -14.67
CA ASN A 38 -2.05 14.83 -15.04
C ASN A 38 -3.25 13.96 -14.60
N ARG A 39 -3.11 12.64 -14.66
CA ARG A 39 -4.14 11.71 -14.16
C ARG A 39 -4.32 11.87 -12.65
N LEU A 40 -3.24 11.87 -11.87
CA LEU A 40 -3.33 12.01 -10.41
C LEU A 40 -3.85 13.39 -9.98
N VAL A 41 -3.44 14.47 -10.67
CA VAL A 41 -3.96 15.82 -10.45
C VAL A 41 -5.49 15.84 -10.64
N ARG A 42 -5.97 15.31 -11.77
CA ARG A 42 -7.41 15.25 -12.07
C ARG A 42 -8.18 14.38 -11.06
N ASP A 43 -7.60 13.25 -10.67
CA ASP A 43 -8.28 12.28 -9.80
C ASP A 43 -8.32 12.73 -8.33
N THR A 44 -7.29 13.45 -7.86
CA THR A 44 -7.11 13.81 -6.45
C THR A 44 -7.31 15.29 -6.12
N GLY A 45 -7.27 16.18 -7.11
CA GLY A 45 -7.37 17.64 -6.92
C GLY A 45 -6.08 18.33 -6.48
N HIS A 46 -5.01 17.57 -6.18
CA HIS A 46 -3.71 18.12 -5.83
C HIS A 46 -3.00 18.75 -7.02
N THR A 47 -2.09 19.68 -6.76
CA THR A 47 -1.23 20.31 -7.76
C THR A 47 -0.19 19.32 -8.31
N ALA A 48 0.33 19.60 -9.51
CA ALA A 48 1.41 18.79 -10.10
C ALA A 48 2.66 18.73 -9.20
N LYS A 49 2.96 19.82 -8.47
CA LYS A 49 4.07 19.88 -7.51
C LYS A 49 3.88 18.88 -6.38
N GLU A 50 2.69 18.82 -5.79
CA GLU A 50 2.36 17.88 -4.71
C GLU A 50 2.43 16.43 -5.20
N VAL A 51 1.87 16.13 -6.39
CA VAL A 51 1.93 14.80 -6.98
C VAL A 51 3.38 14.34 -7.22
N VAL A 52 4.22 15.19 -7.81
CA VAL A 52 5.63 14.86 -8.07
C VAL A 52 6.40 14.71 -6.74
N SER A 53 6.10 15.54 -5.74
CA SER A 53 6.73 15.45 -4.42
C SER A 53 6.35 14.16 -3.69
N ALA A 54 5.08 13.79 -3.73
CA ALA A 54 4.58 12.53 -3.17
C ALA A 54 5.15 11.31 -3.90
N TRP A 55 5.28 11.38 -5.23
CA TRP A 55 5.94 10.34 -6.00
C TRP A 55 7.42 10.23 -5.63
N LEU A 56 8.12 11.35 -5.45
CA LEU A 56 9.52 11.33 -5.03
C LEU A 56 9.67 10.64 -3.66
N VAL A 57 8.80 10.92 -2.69
CA VAL A 57 8.76 10.21 -1.40
C VAL A 57 8.52 8.71 -1.61
N ALA A 58 7.48 8.33 -2.37
CA ALA A 58 7.16 6.94 -2.68
C ALA A 58 8.35 6.20 -3.33
N SER A 59 9.04 6.87 -4.26
CA SER A 59 10.21 6.37 -4.96
C SER A 59 11.39 6.10 -4.01
N ARG A 60 11.57 6.95 -2.99
CA ARG A 60 12.63 6.78 -1.99
C ARG A 60 12.29 5.69 -0.98
N LEU A 61 11.05 5.69 -0.49
CA LEU A 61 10.57 4.67 0.46
C LEU A 61 10.63 3.27 -0.15
N SER A 62 10.32 3.11 -1.44
CA SER A 62 10.38 1.82 -2.16
C SER A 62 11.79 1.36 -2.54
N ASP A 63 12.80 2.23 -2.44
CA ASP A 63 14.13 2.01 -3.03
C ASP A 63 14.05 1.57 -4.50
N HIS A 64 13.24 2.29 -5.30
CA HIS A 64 12.91 1.90 -6.66
C HIS A 64 14.13 1.78 -7.58
N GLN A 65 15.18 2.60 -7.39
CA GLN A 65 16.38 2.56 -8.22
C GLN A 65 17.14 1.26 -8.03
N ALA A 66 17.33 0.81 -6.78
CA ALA A 66 17.96 -0.48 -6.53
C ALA A 66 17.15 -1.63 -7.12
N LEU A 67 15.82 -1.58 -7.00
CA LEU A 67 14.94 -2.61 -7.59
C LEU A 67 14.99 -2.62 -9.12
N LEU A 68 15.05 -1.45 -9.77
CA LEU A 68 15.23 -1.37 -11.22
C LEU A 68 16.54 -2.02 -11.65
N SER A 69 17.65 -1.72 -10.97
CA SER A 69 18.94 -2.37 -11.23
C SER A 69 18.90 -3.88 -11.01
N GLU A 70 18.19 -4.36 -9.98
CA GLU A 70 17.99 -5.80 -9.77
C GLU A 70 17.16 -6.41 -10.91
N ILE A 71 16.09 -5.77 -11.36
CA ILE A 71 15.26 -6.22 -12.49
C ILE A 71 16.10 -6.31 -13.78
N GLU A 72 16.95 -5.32 -14.05
CA GLU A 72 17.88 -5.31 -15.19
C GLU A 72 18.86 -6.48 -15.13
N ASN A 73 19.43 -6.76 -13.95
CA ASN A 73 20.34 -7.88 -13.73
C ASN A 73 19.68 -9.24 -13.96
N GLN A 74 18.36 -9.37 -13.70
CA GLN A 74 17.60 -10.59 -13.96
C GLN A 74 17.10 -10.70 -15.41
N GLN A 75 17.16 -9.63 -16.21
CA GLN A 75 16.53 -9.57 -17.54
C GLN A 75 17.08 -10.61 -18.52
N SER A 76 18.33 -11.05 -18.36
CA SER A 76 18.94 -12.10 -19.19
C SER A 76 18.43 -13.51 -18.85
N LYS A 77 17.87 -13.72 -17.65
CA LYS A 77 17.40 -15.03 -17.17
C LYS A 77 15.92 -15.28 -17.46
N VAL A 78 15.13 -14.22 -17.68
CA VAL A 78 13.67 -14.30 -17.82
C VAL A 78 13.20 -13.74 -19.16
N SER A 79 12.00 -14.17 -19.59
CA SER A 79 11.41 -13.59 -20.81
C SER A 79 11.12 -12.09 -20.63
N PRO A 80 11.22 -11.26 -21.69
CA PRO A 80 10.90 -9.83 -21.60
C PRO A 80 9.49 -9.56 -21.04
N ARG A 81 8.52 -10.43 -21.33
CA ARG A 81 7.16 -10.34 -20.80
C ARG A 81 7.11 -10.39 -19.28
N ILE A 82 7.99 -11.16 -18.64
CA ILE A 82 8.10 -11.25 -17.18
C ILE A 82 8.70 -9.96 -16.62
N THR A 83 9.80 -9.47 -17.19
CA THR A 83 10.41 -8.19 -16.82
C THR A 83 9.40 -7.04 -16.89
N TYR A 84 8.64 -6.94 -17.98
CA TYR A 84 7.58 -5.93 -18.11
C TYR A 84 6.49 -6.07 -17.04
N ARG A 85 6.11 -7.30 -16.65
CA ARG A 85 5.15 -7.51 -15.56
C ARG A 85 5.69 -7.01 -14.22
N TRP A 86 6.98 -7.18 -13.95
CA TRP A 86 7.61 -6.68 -12.73
C TRP A 86 7.67 -5.14 -12.72
N LEU A 87 8.05 -4.52 -13.84
CA LEU A 87 8.03 -3.06 -14.00
C LEU A 87 6.63 -2.46 -13.82
N LEU A 88 5.61 -3.08 -14.41
CA LEU A 88 4.20 -2.71 -14.20
C LEU A 88 3.76 -2.94 -12.75
N GLY A 89 4.30 -3.95 -12.07
CA GLY A 89 4.08 -4.18 -10.65
C GLY A 89 4.64 -3.03 -9.81
N LEU A 90 5.88 -2.64 -10.08
CA LEU A 90 6.56 -1.52 -9.41
C LEU A 90 5.81 -0.21 -9.63
N SER A 91 5.42 0.11 -10.87
CA SER A 91 4.68 1.35 -11.15
C SER A 91 3.34 1.40 -10.41
N ARG A 92 2.63 0.26 -10.29
CA ARG A 92 1.39 0.18 -9.49
C ARG A 92 1.65 0.39 -8.00
N VAL A 93 2.77 -0.11 -7.44
CA VAL A 93 3.14 0.17 -6.05
C VAL A 93 3.40 1.66 -5.88
N LEU A 94 4.23 2.24 -6.74
CA LEU A 94 4.55 3.67 -6.68
C LEU A 94 3.31 4.54 -6.81
N GLU A 95 2.35 4.20 -7.68
CA GLU A 95 1.09 4.94 -7.77
C GLU A 95 0.27 4.85 -6.47
N ARG A 96 0.12 3.64 -5.88
CA ARG A 96 -0.60 3.48 -4.60
C ARG A 96 0.08 4.25 -3.48
N THR A 97 1.40 4.10 -3.33
CA THR A 97 2.18 4.81 -2.32
C THR A 97 2.16 6.33 -2.53
N THR A 98 2.20 6.81 -3.78
CA THR A 98 2.05 8.24 -4.09
C THR A 98 0.69 8.76 -3.59
N ARG A 99 -0.40 8.04 -3.86
CA ARG A 99 -1.73 8.41 -3.37
C ARG A 99 -1.82 8.35 -1.86
N TRP A 100 -1.22 7.34 -1.23
CA TRP A 100 -1.14 7.23 0.23
C TRP A 100 -0.44 8.45 0.83
N VAL A 101 0.70 8.87 0.26
CA VAL A 101 1.44 10.07 0.71
C VAL A 101 0.58 11.33 0.56
N LEU A 102 -0.09 11.52 -0.58
CA LEU A 102 -1.00 12.65 -0.80
C LEU A 102 -2.17 12.71 0.20
N GLN A 103 -2.61 11.55 0.71
CA GLN A 103 -3.76 11.45 1.59
C GLN A 103 -3.42 11.57 3.08
N ASN A 104 -2.23 11.14 3.48
CA ASN A 104 -1.90 10.93 4.89
C ASN A 104 -0.77 11.81 5.42
N ILE A 105 0.01 12.46 4.55
CA ILE A 105 1.15 13.26 4.99
C ILE A 105 0.86 14.75 4.82
N ASP A 106 1.03 15.49 5.91
CA ASP A 106 0.88 16.94 5.93
C ASP A 106 1.94 17.62 5.05
N GLY A 107 1.51 18.63 4.30
CA GLY A 107 2.37 19.39 3.38
C GLY A 107 3.47 20.22 4.05
N ASP A 108 3.42 20.37 5.38
CA ASP A 108 4.38 21.14 6.16
C ASP A 108 5.68 20.36 6.49
N LEU A 109 5.64 19.03 6.39
CA LEU A 109 6.83 18.20 6.60
C LEU A 109 7.76 18.24 5.39
N SER A 110 9.07 18.30 5.64
CA SER A 110 10.05 18.17 4.56
C SER A 110 10.06 16.75 4.01
N LEU A 111 10.24 16.58 2.70
CA LEU A 111 10.32 15.26 2.05
C LEU A 111 11.40 14.37 2.67
N ALA A 112 12.51 14.97 3.12
CA ALA A 112 13.60 14.27 3.77
C ALA A 112 13.20 13.73 5.16
N ALA A 113 12.43 14.51 5.93
CA ALA A 113 11.92 14.07 7.23
C ALA A 113 10.96 12.88 7.06
N ILE A 114 10.01 12.99 6.13
CA ILE A 114 9.05 11.91 5.83
C ILE A 114 9.78 10.61 5.47
N VAL A 115 10.79 10.68 4.60
CA VAL A 115 11.58 9.50 4.23
C VAL A 115 12.34 8.97 5.45
N GLY A 116 13.08 9.85 6.15
CA GLY A 116 13.90 9.46 7.31
C GLY A 116 13.11 8.79 8.43
N GLU A 117 11.92 9.30 8.75
CA GLU A 117 11.05 8.80 9.82
C GLU A 117 10.47 7.41 9.51
N ASN A 118 10.35 7.04 8.24
CA ASN A 118 9.71 5.78 7.84
C ASN A 118 10.71 4.68 7.47
N LEU A 119 11.95 5.00 7.09
CA LEU A 119 12.90 4.00 6.58
C LEU A 119 13.22 2.88 7.59
N GLN A 120 13.43 3.22 8.86
CA GLN A 120 13.77 2.21 9.87
C GLN A 120 12.61 1.26 10.13
N GLY A 121 11.39 1.79 10.32
CA GLY A 121 10.19 0.97 10.52
C GLY A 121 9.88 0.10 9.30
N LEU A 122 10.06 0.63 8.09
CA LEU A 122 9.92 -0.14 6.86
C LEU A 122 10.93 -1.29 6.76
N ALA A 123 12.19 -1.07 7.17
CA ALA A 123 13.19 -2.13 7.19
C ALA A 123 12.75 -3.28 8.13
N THR A 124 12.35 -2.95 9.36
CA THR A 124 11.82 -3.92 10.32
C THR A 124 10.63 -4.71 9.76
N LEU A 125 9.67 -4.02 9.13
CA LEU A 125 8.48 -4.67 8.54
C LEU A 125 8.80 -5.54 7.34
N ARG A 126 9.79 -5.18 6.52
CA ARG A 126 10.23 -5.97 5.36
C ARG A 126 10.89 -7.27 5.80
N ASP A 127 11.79 -7.17 6.77
CA ASP A 127 12.56 -8.32 7.26
C ASP A 127 11.64 -9.32 7.98
N SER A 128 10.59 -8.83 8.64
CA SER A 128 9.62 -9.67 9.37
C SER A 128 8.33 -9.94 8.59
N PHE A 129 8.26 -9.59 7.29
CA PHE A 129 6.99 -9.55 6.56
C PHE A 129 6.26 -10.89 6.54
N SER A 130 6.98 -11.98 6.25
CA SER A 130 6.45 -13.34 6.17
C SER A 130 5.89 -13.87 7.50
N GLU A 131 6.31 -13.26 8.62
CA GLU A 131 5.87 -13.61 9.97
C GLU A 131 4.61 -12.84 10.40
N VAL A 132 4.46 -11.60 9.94
CA VAL A 132 3.34 -10.73 10.35
C VAL A 132 2.14 -10.78 9.41
N VAL A 133 2.35 -11.06 8.12
CA VAL A 133 1.26 -11.22 7.15
C VAL A 133 0.43 -12.47 7.49
N ALA A 134 -0.89 -12.36 7.38
CA ALA A 134 -1.83 -13.39 7.85
C ALA A 134 -2.85 -13.81 6.78
N GLY A 135 -3.58 -14.89 7.06
CA GLY A 135 -4.70 -15.36 6.25
C GLY A 135 -4.39 -15.56 4.77
N GLU A 136 -5.34 -15.15 3.92
CA GLU A 136 -5.26 -15.26 2.47
C GLU A 136 -4.08 -14.47 1.88
N GLU A 137 -3.74 -13.30 2.45
CA GLU A 137 -2.62 -12.49 1.97
C GLU A 137 -1.28 -13.22 2.13
N ARG A 138 -1.08 -13.96 3.23
CA ARG A 138 0.11 -14.78 3.43
C ARG A 138 0.21 -15.90 2.39
N ALA A 139 -0.90 -16.58 2.14
CA ALA A 139 -0.95 -17.67 1.16
C ALA A 139 -0.68 -17.14 -0.26
N LEU A 140 -1.30 -16.02 -0.63
CA LEU A 140 -1.07 -15.36 -1.92
C LEU A 140 0.38 -14.86 -2.04
N PHE A 141 0.94 -14.26 -0.98
CA PHE A 141 2.34 -13.85 -0.97
C PHE A 141 3.27 -15.03 -1.24
N ALA A 142 3.15 -16.12 -0.47
CA ALA A 142 4.00 -17.31 -0.63
C ALA A 142 3.87 -17.92 -2.03
N ALA A 143 2.64 -18.03 -2.56
CA ALA A 143 2.40 -18.53 -3.91
C ALA A 143 3.08 -17.65 -4.98
N ARG A 144 2.97 -16.32 -4.86
CA ARG A 144 3.61 -15.39 -5.82
C ARG A 144 5.13 -15.38 -5.73
N VAL A 145 5.70 -15.54 -4.53
CA VAL A 145 7.14 -15.72 -4.37
C VAL A 145 7.58 -17.01 -5.09
N SER A 146 6.84 -18.12 -4.93
CA SER A 146 7.12 -19.37 -5.65
C SER A 146 7.06 -19.20 -7.17
N GLU A 147 6.00 -18.56 -7.70
CA GLU A 147 5.86 -18.29 -9.14
C GLU A 147 7.05 -17.52 -9.72
N ILE A 148 7.61 -16.56 -8.97
CA ILE A 148 8.75 -15.75 -9.42
C ILE A 148 10.06 -16.56 -9.35
N ARG A 149 10.21 -17.44 -8.36
CA ARG A 149 11.35 -18.36 -8.28
C ARG A 149 11.35 -19.39 -9.41
N GLU A 150 10.17 -19.93 -9.75
CA GLU A 150 10.01 -20.92 -10.82
C GLU A 150 10.43 -20.40 -12.20
N VAL A 151 10.36 -19.09 -12.43
CA VAL A 151 10.85 -18.47 -13.67
C VAL A 151 12.35 -18.15 -13.63
N GLY A 152 13.08 -18.58 -12.59
CA GLY A 152 14.54 -18.51 -12.50
C GLY A 152 15.10 -17.28 -11.80
N ALA A 153 14.27 -16.51 -11.09
CA ALA A 153 14.74 -15.38 -10.30
C ALA A 153 15.26 -15.80 -8.92
N ASP A 154 16.19 -15.01 -8.38
CA ASP A 154 16.81 -15.30 -7.09
C ASP A 154 15.79 -15.16 -5.93
N GLU A 155 15.95 -15.92 -4.85
CA GLU A 155 14.97 -15.98 -3.74
C GLU A 155 14.81 -14.63 -3.03
N SER A 156 15.91 -13.96 -2.69
CA SER A 156 15.89 -12.64 -2.04
C SER A 156 15.21 -11.58 -2.91
N PHE A 157 15.45 -11.60 -4.22
CA PHE A 157 14.77 -10.70 -5.17
C PHE A 157 13.27 -10.99 -5.23
N SER A 158 12.89 -12.27 -5.27
CA SER A 158 11.49 -12.70 -5.35
C SER A 158 10.69 -12.24 -4.13
N GLU A 159 11.26 -12.42 -2.93
CA GLU A 159 10.68 -11.94 -1.68
C GLU A 159 10.62 -10.41 -1.64
N ARG A 160 11.73 -9.71 -1.94
CA ARG A 160 11.78 -8.24 -1.97
C ARG A 160 10.71 -7.66 -2.89
N LEU A 161 10.60 -8.18 -4.12
CA LEU A 161 9.64 -7.73 -5.12
C LEU A 161 8.19 -7.95 -4.68
N MET A 162 7.89 -9.07 -4.01
CA MET A 162 6.54 -9.36 -3.52
C MET A 162 6.20 -8.59 -2.24
N THR A 163 7.13 -8.45 -1.30
CA THR A 163 6.96 -7.65 -0.08
C THR A 163 6.69 -6.19 -0.43
N LEU A 164 7.34 -5.66 -1.47
CA LEU A 164 7.13 -4.28 -1.93
C LEU A 164 5.67 -4.00 -2.32
N ARG A 165 4.88 -5.01 -2.69
CA ARG A 165 3.45 -4.84 -3.02
C ARG A 165 2.61 -4.34 -1.86
N PHE A 166 3.11 -4.46 -0.63
CA PHE A 166 2.44 -4.11 0.61
C PHE A 166 2.95 -2.79 1.21
N LEU A 167 3.76 -2.02 0.46
CA LEU A 167 4.39 -0.80 0.97
C LEU A 167 3.39 0.23 1.52
N ASP A 168 2.26 0.45 0.85
CA ASP A 168 1.20 1.35 1.33
C ASP A 168 0.60 0.88 2.66
N GLN A 169 0.41 -0.43 2.83
CA GLN A 169 -0.06 -1.00 4.11
C GLN A 169 1.00 -0.89 5.22
N MET A 170 2.28 -1.06 4.89
CA MET A 170 3.37 -0.87 5.84
C MET A 170 3.42 0.58 6.34
N LEU A 171 3.16 1.55 5.46
CA LEU A 171 3.08 2.95 5.86
C LEU A 171 1.87 3.22 6.75
N ASP A 172 0.71 2.61 6.46
CA ASP A 172 -0.43 2.66 7.38
C ASP A 172 -0.08 2.10 8.76
N ILE A 173 0.64 0.97 8.82
CA ILE A 173 1.12 0.37 10.08
C ILE A 173 2.01 1.35 10.85
N LEU A 174 2.98 2.00 10.19
CA LEU A 174 3.85 2.97 10.86
C LEU A 174 3.11 4.21 11.35
N GLU A 175 2.09 4.67 10.62
CA GLU A 175 1.23 5.76 11.11
C GLU A 175 0.36 5.31 12.30
N ILE A 176 -0.10 4.06 12.33
CA ILE A 176 -0.84 3.53 13.49
C ILE A 176 0.09 3.41 14.71
N GLU A 177 1.32 2.96 14.49
CA GLU A 177 2.36 2.87 15.51
C GLU A 177 2.58 4.25 16.15
N ARG A 178 2.79 5.29 15.33
CA ARG A 178 2.95 6.67 15.80
C ARG A 178 1.75 7.18 16.60
N GLU A 179 0.53 6.89 16.14
CA GLU A 179 -0.71 7.35 16.79
C GLU A 179 -0.97 6.63 18.12
N THR A 180 -0.63 5.34 18.21
CA THR A 180 -0.98 4.50 19.37
C THR A 180 0.15 4.30 20.36
N GLY A 181 1.40 4.51 19.95
CA GLY A 181 2.61 4.22 20.73
C GLY A 181 2.91 2.72 20.89
N ALA A 182 2.21 1.84 20.17
CA ALA A 182 2.47 0.40 20.17
C ALA A 182 3.78 0.07 19.44
N ASP A 183 4.30 -1.16 19.58
CA ASP A 183 5.48 -1.60 18.83
C ASP A 183 5.14 -1.89 17.35
N THR A 184 6.12 -1.70 16.45
CA THR A 184 5.94 -1.87 14.99
C THR A 184 5.40 -3.25 14.62
N LEU A 185 5.96 -4.33 15.19
CA LEU A 185 5.58 -5.71 14.83
C LEU A 185 4.25 -6.12 15.45
N GLY A 186 3.95 -5.67 16.67
CA GLY A 186 2.65 -5.82 17.32
C GLY A 186 1.55 -5.12 16.54
N THR A 187 1.82 -3.90 16.06
CA THR A 187 0.92 -3.15 15.18
C THR A 187 0.68 -3.88 13.87
N ALA A 188 1.73 -4.39 13.22
CA ALA A 188 1.61 -5.17 11.99
C ALA A 188 0.78 -6.46 12.17
N ARG A 189 1.02 -7.20 13.26
CA ARG A 189 0.24 -8.40 13.60
C ARG A 189 -1.23 -8.07 13.82
N ALA A 190 -1.54 -6.99 14.54
CA ALA A 190 -2.91 -6.54 14.72
C ALA A 190 -3.55 -6.14 13.39
N TYR A 191 -2.82 -5.38 12.56
CA TYR A 191 -3.25 -4.93 11.24
C TYR A 191 -3.67 -6.10 10.35
N TYR A 192 -2.78 -7.06 10.09
CA TYR A 192 -3.06 -8.19 9.21
C TYR A 192 -4.11 -9.15 9.78
N ARG A 193 -4.16 -9.31 11.10
CA ARG A 193 -5.16 -10.17 11.72
C ARG A 193 -6.56 -9.58 11.64
N ILE A 194 -6.69 -8.25 11.79
CA ILE A 194 -7.96 -7.55 11.56
C ILE A 194 -8.34 -7.62 10.08
N SER A 195 -7.36 -7.46 9.16
CA SER A 195 -7.58 -7.64 7.72
C SER A 195 -8.20 -9.00 7.39
N GLU A 196 -7.64 -10.07 7.97
CA GLU A 196 -8.13 -11.45 7.83
C GLU A 196 -9.54 -11.65 8.38
N GLU A 197 -9.82 -11.17 9.60
CA GLU A 197 -11.13 -11.34 10.25
C GLU A 197 -12.28 -10.68 9.48
N PHE A 198 -11.99 -9.57 8.79
CA PHE A 198 -12.94 -8.80 7.98
C PHE A 198 -12.86 -9.12 6.49
N ASP A 199 -12.04 -10.10 6.07
CA ASP A 199 -11.89 -10.47 4.66
C ASP A 199 -11.60 -9.25 3.76
N LEU A 200 -10.86 -8.26 4.28
CA LEU A 200 -10.57 -7.02 3.55
C LEU A 200 -9.87 -7.25 2.21
N PRO A 201 -8.92 -8.20 2.08
CA PRO A 201 -8.28 -8.48 0.80
C PRO A 201 -9.29 -8.89 -0.28
N TRP A 202 -10.31 -9.67 0.09
CA TRP A 202 -11.39 -10.05 -0.80
C TRP A 202 -12.23 -8.83 -1.20
N LEU A 203 -12.57 -7.96 -0.26
CA LEU A 203 -13.34 -6.74 -0.53
C LEU A 203 -12.59 -5.77 -1.44
N HIS A 204 -11.30 -5.54 -1.21
CA HIS A 204 -10.46 -4.71 -2.07
C HIS A 204 -10.38 -5.26 -3.49
N ARG A 205 -10.11 -6.56 -3.65
CA ARG A 205 -10.02 -7.18 -4.99
C ARG A 205 -11.36 -7.12 -5.72
N ASN A 206 -12.46 -7.44 -5.05
CA ASN A 206 -13.78 -7.43 -5.68
C ASN A 206 -14.27 -6.03 -6.00
N SER A 207 -13.91 -5.01 -5.22
CA SER A 207 -14.25 -3.61 -5.52
C SER A 207 -13.80 -3.19 -6.91
N PHE A 208 -12.59 -3.60 -7.32
CA PHE A 208 -12.07 -3.32 -8.67
C PHE A 208 -12.48 -4.35 -9.72
N ALA A 209 -12.65 -5.63 -9.35
CA ALA A 209 -13.00 -6.68 -10.30
C ALA A 209 -14.43 -6.56 -10.85
N VAL A 210 -15.37 -6.05 -10.04
CA VAL A 210 -16.78 -5.86 -10.42
C VAL A 210 -17.04 -4.52 -11.11
N ALA A 211 -16.08 -3.59 -11.08
CA ALA A 211 -16.18 -2.33 -11.78
C ALA A 211 -15.95 -2.55 -13.27
N SER A 212 -16.89 -2.13 -14.10
CA SER A 212 -16.74 -2.17 -15.56
C SER A 212 -15.63 -1.23 -16.05
N GLU A 213 -15.41 -1.19 -17.37
CA GLU A 213 -14.49 -0.22 -17.98
C GLU A 213 -15.00 1.24 -17.90
N ASP A 214 -16.21 1.48 -17.37
CA ASP A 214 -16.71 2.83 -17.16
C ASP A 214 -15.87 3.59 -16.12
N HIS A 215 -15.51 4.82 -16.48
CA HIS A 215 -14.70 5.70 -15.67
C HIS A 215 -15.34 6.04 -14.31
N TRP A 216 -16.67 6.14 -14.21
CA TRP A 216 -17.34 6.41 -12.93
C TRP A 216 -17.31 5.19 -12.02
N GLU A 217 -17.52 3.99 -12.54
CA GLU A 217 -17.41 2.76 -11.76
C GLU A 217 -15.98 2.52 -11.26
N GLN A 218 -14.97 2.76 -12.10
CA GLN A 218 -13.57 2.73 -11.68
C GLN A 218 -13.25 3.77 -10.59
N ARG A 219 -13.90 4.95 -10.64
CA ARG A 219 -13.78 5.96 -9.59
C ARG A 219 -14.47 5.51 -8.30
N ALA A 220 -15.66 4.93 -8.39
CA ALA A 220 -16.41 4.42 -7.25
C ALA A 220 -15.67 3.27 -6.56
N ALA A 221 -15.11 2.32 -7.32
CA ALA A 221 -14.26 1.25 -6.79
C ALA A 221 -13.06 1.78 -6.00
N ARG A 222 -12.42 2.84 -6.50
CA ARG A 222 -11.29 3.49 -5.82
C ARG A 222 -11.73 4.13 -4.50
N VAL A 223 -12.82 4.91 -4.51
CA VAL A 223 -13.38 5.52 -3.29
C VAL A 223 -13.73 4.43 -2.27
N LEU A 224 -14.31 3.32 -2.72
CA LEU A 224 -14.65 2.20 -1.86
C LEU A 224 -13.43 1.56 -1.22
N SER A 225 -12.36 1.37 -1.99
CA SER A 225 -11.08 0.87 -1.49
C SER A 225 -10.47 1.82 -0.46
N GLU A 226 -10.56 3.14 -0.66
CA GLU A 226 -10.08 4.14 0.31
C GLU A 226 -10.93 4.13 1.60
N ASP A 227 -12.25 3.99 1.49
CA ASP A 227 -13.14 3.84 2.64
C ASP A 227 -12.84 2.59 3.45
N LEU A 228 -12.56 1.47 2.79
CA LEU A 228 -12.16 0.22 3.43
C LEU A 228 -10.82 0.38 4.17
N ALA A 229 -9.83 1.01 3.55
CA ALA A 229 -8.53 1.27 4.19
C ALA A 229 -8.69 2.17 5.44
N ARG A 230 -9.48 3.25 5.34
CA ARG A 230 -9.81 4.11 6.50
C ARG A 230 -10.53 3.34 7.60
N ALA A 231 -11.50 2.50 7.24
CA ALA A 231 -12.23 1.69 8.20
C ALA A 231 -11.31 0.69 8.91
N HIS A 232 -10.40 0.05 8.16
CA HIS A 232 -9.40 -0.86 8.70
C HIS A 232 -8.49 -0.16 9.71
N ARG A 233 -7.85 0.94 9.30
CA ARG A 233 -7.00 1.76 10.18
C ARG A 233 -7.69 2.08 11.51
N ARG A 234 -8.93 2.58 11.44
CA ARG A 234 -9.71 2.94 12.64
C ARG A 234 -9.97 1.77 13.58
N ILE A 235 -10.24 0.58 13.04
CA ILE A 235 -10.44 -0.62 13.85
C ILE A 235 -9.11 -1.00 14.53
N VAL A 236 -7.99 -0.97 13.79
CA VAL A 236 -6.67 -1.31 14.34
C VAL A 236 -6.27 -0.33 15.45
N VAL A 237 -6.38 0.98 15.23
CA VAL A 237 -6.13 2.00 16.25
C VAL A 237 -6.96 1.74 17.49
N ALA A 238 -8.28 1.57 17.34
CA ALA A 238 -9.16 1.35 18.49
C ALA A 238 -8.86 0.07 19.27
N VAL A 239 -8.43 -0.99 18.58
CA VAL A 239 -7.95 -2.22 19.23
C VAL A 239 -6.70 -1.93 20.05
N LEU A 240 -5.70 -1.29 19.46
CA LEU A 240 -4.42 -1.04 20.12
C LEU A 240 -4.55 -0.07 21.31
N THR A 241 -5.38 0.97 21.19
CA THR A 241 -5.66 1.89 22.29
C THR A 241 -6.40 1.21 23.45
N GLN A 242 -7.28 0.24 23.19
CA GLN A 242 -7.99 -0.49 24.25
C GLN A 242 -7.16 -1.62 24.87
N ALA A 243 -6.22 -2.19 24.13
CA ALA A 243 -5.45 -3.36 24.56
C ALA A 243 -4.45 -3.06 25.67
N GLY A 244 -3.88 -1.84 25.70
CA GLY A 244 -2.56 -1.66 26.29
C GLY A 244 -1.51 -2.52 25.56
N SER A 245 -0.24 -2.41 25.96
CA SER A 245 0.89 -3.05 25.25
C SER A 245 0.87 -4.57 25.21
N ASP A 246 0.09 -5.25 26.05
CA ASP A 246 0.47 -6.62 26.44
C ASP A 246 -0.17 -7.74 25.60
N GLU A 247 -1.36 -7.58 25.01
CA GLU A 247 -1.95 -8.63 24.14
C GLU A 247 -2.94 -8.09 23.07
N PRO A 248 -2.45 -7.54 21.95
CA PRO A 248 -3.31 -7.04 20.87
C PRO A 248 -4.35 -8.06 20.38
N TRP A 249 -4.00 -9.36 20.34
CA TRP A 249 -4.92 -10.42 19.90
C TRP A 249 -6.13 -10.61 20.82
N LYS A 250 -5.90 -10.57 22.13
CA LYS A 250 -6.99 -10.71 23.11
C LYS A 250 -7.91 -9.50 23.05
N ALA A 251 -7.34 -8.30 22.85
CA ALA A 251 -8.09 -7.08 22.65
C ALA A 251 -8.91 -7.09 21.36
N THR A 252 -8.33 -7.55 20.23
CA THR A 252 -9.08 -7.74 18.97
C THR A 252 -10.30 -8.63 19.20
N ARG A 253 -10.13 -9.80 19.84
CA ARG A 253 -11.25 -10.70 20.13
C ARG A 253 -12.26 -10.08 21.09
N ALA A 254 -11.81 -9.38 22.12
CA ALA A 254 -12.70 -8.73 23.09
C ALA A 254 -13.54 -7.63 22.42
N LEU A 255 -12.91 -6.80 21.58
CA LEU A 255 -13.58 -5.75 20.82
C LEU A 255 -14.63 -6.34 19.88
N LEU A 256 -14.24 -7.34 19.07
CA LEU A 256 -15.14 -8.01 18.14
C LEU A 256 -16.33 -8.68 18.86
N ARG A 257 -16.08 -9.29 20.03
CA ARG A 257 -17.15 -9.84 20.88
C ARG A 257 -18.10 -8.76 21.40
N SER A 258 -17.56 -7.63 21.86
CA SER A 258 -18.37 -6.50 22.34
C SER A 258 -19.29 -5.92 21.26
N LYS A 259 -18.86 -6.00 20.00
CA LYS A 259 -19.62 -5.59 18.81
C LYS A 259 -20.23 -6.78 18.05
N GLY A 260 -20.42 -7.91 18.72
CA GLY A 260 -20.75 -9.18 18.07
C GLY A 260 -22.01 -9.15 17.19
N ARG A 261 -23.00 -8.31 17.50
CA ARG A 261 -24.19 -8.12 16.63
C ARG A 261 -23.80 -7.52 15.27
N ASN A 262 -22.99 -6.47 15.27
CA ASN A 262 -22.54 -5.79 14.06
C ASN A 262 -21.60 -6.67 13.24
N VAL A 263 -20.67 -7.36 13.91
CA VAL A 263 -19.76 -8.32 13.25
C VAL A 263 -20.54 -9.46 12.59
N ARG A 264 -21.55 -10.04 13.27
CA ARG A 264 -22.40 -11.09 12.67
C ARG A 264 -23.20 -10.57 11.48
N ARG A 265 -23.77 -9.37 11.57
CA ARG A 265 -24.47 -8.74 10.44
C ARG A 265 -23.54 -8.56 9.24
N PHE A 266 -22.34 -8.04 9.46
CA PHE A 266 -21.31 -7.90 8.42
C PHE A 266 -20.98 -9.24 7.77
N LYS A 267 -20.65 -10.27 8.58
CA LYS A 267 -20.28 -11.60 8.06
C LYS A 267 -21.42 -12.23 7.24
N SER A 268 -22.67 -12.10 7.71
CA SER A 268 -23.83 -12.61 6.97
C SER A 268 -24.02 -11.90 5.62
N LEU A 269 -23.82 -10.58 5.55
CA LEU A 269 -23.90 -9.84 4.29
C LEU A 269 -22.75 -10.22 3.35
N LEU A 270 -21.54 -10.38 3.88
CA LEU A 270 -20.39 -10.84 3.11
C LEU A 270 -20.62 -12.22 2.51
N GLU A 271 -21.17 -13.16 3.28
CA GLU A 271 -21.53 -14.50 2.82
C GLU A 271 -22.60 -14.46 1.73
N GLN A 272 -23.61 -13.59 1.85
CA GLN A 272 -24.64 -13.41 0.82
C GLN A 272 -24.02 -12.93 -0.51
N VAL A 273 -23.18 -11.90 -0.47
CA VAL A 273 -22.53 -11.37 -1.68
C VAL A 273 -21.54 -12.38 -2.27
N ARG A 274 -20.87 -13.19 -1.45
CA ARG A 274 -20.00 -14.28 -1.92
C ARG A 274 -20.77 -15.43 -2.57
N ALA A 275 -22.03 -15.64 -2.20
CA ALA A 275 -22.88 -16.67 -2.78
C ALA A 275 -23.48 -16.26 -4.14
N GLU A 276 -23.42 -14.97 -4.49
CA GLU A 276 -23.80 -14.49 -5.82
C GLU A 276 -22.73 -14.90 -6.85
N GLU A 277 -23.16 -15.40 -8.01
CA GLU A 277 -22.24 -15.77 -9.10
C GLU A 277 -21.52 -14.54 -9.70
N THR A 278 -22.21 -13.40 -9.76
CA THR A 278 -21.71 -12.14 -10.34
C THR A 278 -22.17 -10.94 -9.51
N PRO A 279 -21.58 -10.72 -8.31
CA PRO A 279 -21.97 -9.59 -7.48
C PRO A 279 -21.65 -8.26 -8.19
N GLY A 280 -22.63 -7.38 -8.27
CA GLY A 280 -22.45 -6.04 -8.82
C GLY A 280 -21.72 -5.10 -7.85
N LEU A 281 -21.21 -3.97 -8.36
CA LEU A 281 -20.55 -2.93 -7.55
C LEU A 281 -21.41 -2.44 -6.38
N ALA A 282 -22.73 -2.40 -6.56
CA ALA A 282 -23.68 -2.03 -5.51
C ALA A 282 -23.65 -3.00 -4.31
N ALA A 283 -23.61 -4.32 -4.57
CA ALA A 283 -23.57 -5.35 -3.52
C ALA A 283 -22.27 -5.26 -2.72
N VAL A 284 -21.12 -5.15 -3.40
CA VAL A 284 -19.81 -4.95 -2.76
C VAL A 284 -19.78 -3.65 -1.95
N SER A 285 -20.38 -2.58 -2.47
CA SER A 285 -20.46 -1.28 -1.79
C SER A 285 -21.26 -1.34 -0.48
N VAL A 286 -22.35 -2.14 -0.44
CA VAL A 286 -23.13 -2.35 0.78
C VAL A 286 -22.27 -3.02 1.86
N VAL A 287 -21.55 -4.08 1.51
CA VAL A 287 -20.69 -4.81 2.46
C VAL A 287 -19.57 -3.91 2.99
N ALA A 288 -18.89 -3.18 2.10
CA ALA A 288 -17.84 -2.26 2.50
C ALA A 288 -18.33 -1.13 3.41
N ARG A 289 -19.54 -0.59 3.15
CA ARG A 289 -20.16 0.43 4.00
C ARG A 289 -20.53 -0.09 5.39
N GLU A 290 -20.84 -1.38 5.52
CA GLU A 290 -21.05 -2.02 6.83
C GLU A 290 -19.74 -2.11 7.64
N VAL A 291 -18.59 -2.38 7.00
CA VAL A 291 -17.27 -2.30 7.65
C VAL A 291 -17.01 -0.88 8.15
N SER A 292 -17.23 0.14 7.32
CA SER A 292 -17.06 1.54 7.71
C SER A 292 -18.01 1.97 8.84
N THR A 293 -19.22 1.41 8.89
CA THR A 293 -20.19 1.66 9.95
C THR A 293 -19.77 0.99 11.26
N LEU A 294 -19.28 -0.25 11.19
CA LEU A 294 -18.69 -0.93 12.33
C LEU A 294 -17.49 -0.17 12.89
N ALA A 295 -16.56 0.27 12.03
CA ALA A 295 -15.39 1.06 12.41
C ALA A 295 -15.79 2.35 13.14
N ARG A 296 -16.83 3.06 12.67
CA ARG A 296 -17.39 4.23 13.36
C ARG A 296 -17.95 3.89 14.74
N SER A 297 -18.70 2.80 14.85
CA SER A 297 -19.30 2.37 16.12
C SER A 297 -18.28 1.94 17.17
N ILE A 298 -17.09 1.54 16.74
CA ILE A 298 -15.97 1.14 17.60
C ILE A 298 -15.31 2.35 18.26
N VAL A 299 -15.17 3.45 17.50
CA VAL A 299 -14.48 4.69 17.94
C VAL A 299 -15.38 5.61 18.76
N ALA A 300 -16.72 5.51 18.66
CA ALA A 300 -17.66 6.44 19.30
C ALA A 300 -17.83 6.26 20.83
N LYS A 301 -16.75 6.07 21.58
CA LYS A 301 -16.75 6.03 23.05
C LYS A 301 -15.74 6.99 23.63
#